data_AF-A0A522RTJ4-F1
#
_entry.id   AF-A0A522RTJ4-F1
#
_cell.length_a   1.000
_cell.length_b   1.000
_cell.length_c   1.000
_cell.angle_alpha   90.00
_cell.angle_beta   90.00
_cell.angle_gamma   90.00
#
_symmetry.space_group_name_H-M   'P 1'
#
loop_
_entity.id
_entity.type
_entity.pdbx_description
1 polymer ?
#
loop_
_entity_poly.entity_id
_entity_poly.type
_entity_poly.pdbx_seq_one_letter_code
_entity_poly.pdbx_strand_id
1 'polypeptide(L)'
;MSGPRLAASSQRPVAGEHRRANLMRGRLSPLLVAWLLLLAVETFGQVAIRTAGIEVGAFELDRRSVLKALSTPWLWVGLACYLGQFAIWMRILEKSALSSAFPTSAIVFVAVMITSWAVFGDSMGWEKLLGSAIIVAGILLLGSDAQPTPPVPSRNDAEGNPP
;
A
#
# COMPACT_ATOMS: atom_id res chain seq x y z
N MET A 1 -4.61 -29.10 -69.02
CA MET A 1 -5.38 -29.24 -67.76
C MET A 1 -4.51 -28.67 -66.65
N SER A 2 -4.72 -27.40 -66.28
CA SER A 2 -3.95 -26.71 -65.23
C SER A 2 -4.81 -26.62 -63.98
N GLY A 3 -4.45 -27.38 -62.94
CA GLY A 3 -5.09 -27.37 -61.63
C GLY A 3 -4.76 -26.13 -60.80
N PRO A 4 -5.53 -25.85 -59.73
CA PRO A 4 -5.82 -24.50 -59.28
C PRO A 4 -4.88 -23.94 -58.18
N ARG A 5 -4.96 -22.62 -58.07
CA ARG A 5 -4.26 -21.70 -57.15
C ARG A 5 -4.39 -22.12 -55.67
N LEU A 6 -3.29 -22.07 -54.93
CA LEU A 6 -3.29 -21.89 -53.48
C LEU A 6 -2.43 -20.67 -53.14
N ALA A 7 -3.07 -19.51 -53.18
CA ALA A 7 -2.49 -18.24 -52.78
C ALA A 7 -2.90 -17.90 -51.34
N ALA A 8 -1.90 -17.47 -50.58
CA ALA A 8 -1.97 -16.45 -49.54
C ALA A 8 -2.87 -16.70 -48.32
N SER A 9 -2.20 -17.16 -47.25
CA SER A 9 -2.19 -16.50 -45.94
C SER A 9 -3.22 -15.40 -45.70
N SER A 10 -4.28 -15.73 -44.96
CA SER A 10 -5.14 -14.76 -44.29
C SER A 10 -5.25 -15.12 -42.80
N GLN A 11 -4.13 -15.03 -42.08
CA GLN A 11 -4.20 -14.89 -40.62
C GLN A 11 -4.63 -13.45 -40.32
N ARG A 12 -5.93 -13.25 -40.12
CA ARG A 12 -6.44 -12.00 -39.55
C ARG A 12 -6.06 -11.96 -38.08
N PRO A 13 -5.40 -10.91 -37.57
CA PRO A 13 -5.10 -10.83 -36.15
C PRO A 13 -6.39 -10.73 -35.35
N VAL A 14 -6.47 -11.53 -34.27
CA VAL A 14 -7.64 -11.71 -33.41
C VAL A 14 -7.87 -10.45 -32.56
N ALA A 15 -8.51 -9.44 -33.15
CA ALA A 15 -8.89 -8.20 -32.45
C ALA A 15 -9.85 -8.44 -31.24
N GLY A 16 -10.46 -9.62 -31.15
CA GLY A 16 -11.37 -10.02 -30.08
C GLY A 16 -10.71 -10.45 -28.77
N GLU A 17 -9.46 -10.93 -28.80
CA GLU A 17 -8.77 -11.41 -27.59
C GLU A 17 -8.32 -10.25 -26.70
N HIS A 18 -7.79 -9.19 -27.31
CA HIS A 18 -7.39 -7.97 -26.60
C HIS A 18 -8.60 -7.26 -25.94
N ARG A 19 -9.79 -7.33 -26.55
CA ARG A 19 -11.01 -6.72 -26.01
C ARG A 19 -11.54 -7.47 -24.80
N ARG A 20 -11.45 -8.81 -24.78
CA ARG A 20 -11.82 -9.66 -23.63
C ARG A 20 -10.87 -9.48 -22.44
N ALA A 21 -9.58 -9.28 -22.68
CA ALA A 21 -8.61 -8.97 -21.63
C ALA A 21 -8.92 -7.63 -20.90
N ASN A 22 -9.52 -6.66 -21.61
CA ASN A 22 -9.92 -5.38 -21.02
C ASN A 22 -11.28 -5.40 -20.30
N LEU A 23 -12.17 -6.36 -20.59
CA LEU A 23 -13.49 -6.45 -19.98
C LEU A 23 -13.47 -7.03 -18.54
N MET A 24 -12.33 -7.55 -18.08
CA MET A 24 -12.14 -7.99 -16.68
C MET A 24 -11.48 -6.93 -15.78
N ARG A 25 -11.36 -5.69 -16.26
CA ARG A 25 -10.71 -4.55 -15.56
C ARG A 25 -11.65 -3.81 -14.60
N GLY A 26 -12.53 -4.56 -13.92
CA GLY A 26 -13.49 -4.04 -12.92
C GLY A 26 -13.32 -4.64 -11.51
N ARG A 27 -12.39 -5.59 -11.32
CA ARG A 27 -12.03 -6.09 -9.99
C ARG A 27 -10.93 -5.21 -9.43
N LEU A 28 -11.21 -4.52 -8.32
CA LEU A 28 -10.18 -3.92 -7.47
C LEU A 28 -9.06 -4.95 -7.29
N SER A 29 -7.82 -4.59 -7.65
CA SER A 29 -6.72 -5.52 -7.49
C SER A 29 -6.60 -5.86 -6.00
N PRO A 30 -6.37 -7.14 -5.62
CA PRO A 30 -6.27 -7.52 -4.21
C PRO A 30 -5.15 -6.76 -3.48
N LEU A 31 -4.14 -6.29 -4.22
CA LEU A 31 -3.09 -5.42 -3.72
C LEU A 31 -3.61 -4.01 -3.38
N LEU A 32 -4.41 -3.39 -4.26
CA LEU A 32 -5.04 -2.09 -3.97
C LEU A 32 -5.95 -2.18 -2.74
N VAL A 33 -6.71 -3.27 -2.62
CA VAL A 33 -7.54 -3.52 -1.42
C VAL A 33 -6.66 -3.61 -0.17
N ALA A 34 -5.53 -4.32 -0.22
CA ALA A 34 -4.60 -4.41 0.89
C ALA A 34 -4.02 -3.03 1.27
N TRP A 35 -3.66 -2.19 0.29
CA TRP A 35 -3.19 -0.82 0.53
C TRP A 35 -4.26 0.08 1.17
N LEU A 36 -5.50 0.02 0.67
CA LEU A 36 -6.61 0.78 1.25
C LEU A 36 -6.93 0.31 2.67
N LEU A 37 -6.87 -1.00 2.91
CA LEU A 37 -7.08 -1.57 4.23
C LEU A 37 -5.94 -1.17 5.18
N LEU A 38 -4.68 -1.19 4.71
CA LEU A 38 -3.54 -0.71 5.48
C LEU A 38 -3.76 0.74 5.91
N LEU A 39 -4.06 1.62 4.93
CA LEU A 39 -4.33 3.03 5.16
C LEU A 39 -5.41 3.23 6.23
N ALA A 40 -6.53 2.51 6.12
CA ALA A 40 -7.64 2.61 7.05
C ALA A 40 -7.28 2.10 8.46
N VAL A 41 -6.68 0.91 8.56
CA VAL A 41 -6.34 0.28 9.85
C VAL A 41 -5.26 1.08 10.57
N GLU A 42 -4.25 1.56 9.85
CA GLU A 42 -3.17 2.37 10.43
C GLU A 42 -3.67 3.73 10.89
N THR A 43 -4.50 4.40 10.08
CA THR A 43 -5.11 5.69 10.47
C THR A 43 -6.01 5.53 11.69
N PHE A 44 -6.87 4.51 11.71
CA PHE A 44 -7.74 4.23 12.84
C PHE A 44 -6.94 3.85 14.10
N GLY A 45 -5.87 3.07 13.94
CA GLY A 45 -4.95 2.73 15.04
C GLY A 45 -4.28 3.96 15.66
N GLN A 46 -3.82 4.91 14.84
CA GLN A 46 -3.24 6.17 15.32
C GLN A 46 -4.25 7.02 16.08
N VAL A 47 -5.49 7.12 15.58
CA VAL A 47 -6.58 7.79 16.30
C VAL A 47 -6.87 7.11 17.63
N ALA A 48 -6.97 5.78 17.66
CA ALA A 48 -7.20 5.03 18.90
C ALA A 48 -6.08 5.23 19.93
N ILE A 49 -4.81 5.21 19.51
CA ILE A 49 -3.66 5.48 20.38
C ILE A 49 -3.71 6.92 20.92
N ARG A 50 -4.01 7.91 20.07
CA ARG A 50 -4.16 9.30 20.50
C ARG A 50 -5.29 9.45 21.53
N THR A 51 -6.44 8.81 21.30
CA THR A 51 -7.57 8.79 22.24
C THR A 51 -7.17 8.13 23.56
N ALA A 52 -6.47 7.00 23.52
CA ALA A 52 -5.96 6.35 24.71
C ALA A 52 -5.00 7.26 25.50
N GLY A 53 -4.12 7.98 24.80
CA GLY A 53 -3.21 8.97 25.40
C GLY A 53 -3.95 10.10 26.11
N ILE A 54 -5.04 10.61 25.53
CA ILE A 54 -5.88 11.64 26.15
C ILE A 54 -6.56 11.10 27.41
N GLU A 55 -7.10 9.87 27.38
CA GLU A 55 -7.77 9.25 28.54
C GLU A 55 -6.80 8.93 29.69
N VAL A 56 -5.61 8.44 29.35
CA VAL A 56 -4.54 8.18 30.32
C VAL A 56 -4.04 9.49 30.92
N GLY A 57 -3.90 10.55 30.12
CA GLY A 57 -3.41 11.86 30.58
C GLY A 57 -1.89 11.88 30.75
N ALA A 58 -1.39 12.55 31.80
CA ALA A 58 0.04 12.55 32.11
C ALA A 58 0.50 11.12 32.43
N PHE A 59 1.28 10.53 31.52
CA PHE A 59 1.84 9.21 31.69
C PHE A 59 3.21 9.31 32.36
N GLU A 60 3.27 8.89 33.63
CA GLU A 60 4.54 8.69 34.32
C GLU A 60 4.85 7.18 34.36
N LEU A 61 6.13 6.81 34.47
CA LEU A 61 6.54 5.41 34.63
C LEU A 61 6.29 4.90 36.06
N ASP A 62 5.10 5.19 36.58
CA ASP A 62 4.64 4.79 37.89
C ASP A 62 3.54 3.73 37.78
N ARG A 63 3.32 3.00 38.88
CA ARG A 63 2.34 1.91 38.90
C ARG A 63 0.93 2.39 38.52
N ARG A 64 0.55 3.60 38.92
CA ARG A 64 -0.80 4.13 38.70
C ARG A 64 -1.06 4.38 37.21
N SER A 65 -0.14 5.06 36.52
CA SER A 65 -0.29 5.37 35.09
C SER A 65 -0.30 4.10 34.24
N VAL A 66 0.55 3.11 34.57
CA VAL A 66 0.56 1.81 33.89
C VAL A 66 -0.77 1.08 34.06
N LEU A 67 -1.30 0.99 35.29
CA LEU A 67 -2.61 0.34 35.51
C LEU A 67 -3.74 1.08 34.78
N LYS A 68 -3.69 2.42 34.75
CA LYS A 68 -4.66 3.23 34.02
C LYS A 68 -4.60 2.97 32.51
N ALA A 69 -3.39 2.94 31.93
CA ALA A 69 -3.19 2.62 30.52
C ALA A 69 -3.71 1.22 30.19
N LEU A 70 -3.38 0.20 30.98
CA LEU A 70 -3.87 -1.17 30.79
C LEU A 70 -5.40 -1.29 30.95
N SER A 71 -6.02 -0.40 31.72
CA SER A 71 -7.48 -0.34 31.88
C SER A 71 -8.19 0.49 30.80
N THR A 72 -7.43 1.15 29.91
CA THR A 72 -7.96 2.02 28.86
C THR A 72 -8.31 1.18 27.62
N PRO A 73 -9.59 1.03 27.24
CA PRO A 73 -9.98 0.16 26.13
C PRO A 73 -9.34 0.56 24.79
N TRP A 74 -9.20 1.87 24.55
CA TRP A 74 -8.60 2.40 23.33
C TRP A 74 -7.13 2.01 23.14
N LEU A 75 -6.39 1.75 24.23
CA LEU A 75 -5.03 1.23 24.14
C LEU A 75 -5.02 -0.14 23.45
N TRP A 76 -5.95 -1.01 23.84
CA TRP A 76 -6.06 -2.36 23.27
C TRP A 76 -6.56 -2.32 21.82
N VAL A 77 -7.47 -1.41 21.49
CA VAL A 77 -7.90 -1.17 20.10
C VAL A 77 -6.69 -0.73 19.26
N GLY A 78 -5.92 0.26 19.73
CA GLY A 78 -4.71 0.71 19.07
C GLY A 78 -3.69 -0.41 18.86
N LEU A 79 -3.47 -1.25 19.90
CA LEU A 79 -2.57 -2.39 19.82
C LEU A 79 -3.05 -3.46 18.82
N ALA A 80 -4.35 -3.76 18.81
CA ALA A 80 -4.93 -4.70 17.85
C ALA A 80 -4.78 -4.18 16.40
N CYS A 81 -4.99 -2.88 16.18
CA CYS A 81 -4.73 -2.24 14.89
C CYS A 81 -3.25 -2.29 14.50
N TYR A 82 -2.34 -2.13 15.46
CA TYR A 82 -0.89 -2.22 15.23
C TYR A 82 -0.47 -3.64 14.78
N LEU A 83 -1.05 -4.68 15.38
CA LEU A 83 -0.83 -6.05 14.92
C LEU A 83 -1.48 -6.32 13.56
N GLY A 84 -2.68 -5.78 13.34
CA GLY A 84 -3.41 -5.91 12.08
C GLY A 84 -2.70 -5.24 10.90
N GLN A 85 -2.26 -3.99 11.06
CA GLN A 85 -1.51 -3.27 10.02
C GLN A 85 -0.18 -3.95 9.72
N PHE A 86 0.51 -4.50 10.72
CA PHE A 86 1.71 -5.31 10.50
C PHE A 86 1.44 -6.53 9.61
N ALA A 87 0.36 -7.27 9.87
CA ALA A 87 -0.02 -8.41 9.04
C ALA A 87 -0.38 -8.00 7.60
N ILE A 88 -1.09 -6.88 7.42
CA ILE A 88 -1.42 -6.35 6.08
C ILE A 88 -0.15 -5.91 5.35
N TRP A 89 0.78 -5.26 6.05
CA TRP A 89 2.06 -4.81 5.49
C TRP A 89 2.89 -5.98 4.97
N MET A 90 2.96 -7.09 5.71
CA MET A 90 3.60 -8.32 5.24
C MET A 90 3.01 -8.82 3.92
N ARG A 91 1.67 -8.79 3.77
CA ARG A 91 0.99 -9.16 2.51
C ARG A 91 1.29 -8.24 1.34
N ILE A 92 1.52 -6.95 1.61
CA ILE A 92 1.91 -5.98 0.61
C ILE A 92 3.34 -6.27 0.15
N LEU A 93 4.26 -6.49 1.08
CA LEU A 93 5.67 -6.80 0.80
C LEU A 93 5.86 -8.13 0.08
N GLU A 94 4.96 -9.11 0.26
CA GLU A 94 4.94 -10.35 -0.55
C GLU A 94 4.81 -10.08 -2.06
N LYS A 95 4.21 -8.94 -2.44
CA LYS A 95 3.85 -8.63 -3.84
C LYS A 95 4.46 -7.33 -4.36
N SER A 96 5.20 -6.61 -3.53
CA SER A 96 5.75 -5.29 -3.84
C SER A 96 7.21 -5.22 -3.41
N ALA A 97 8.06 -4.65 -4.26
CA ALA A 97 9.44 -4.36 -3.87
C ALA A 97 9.45 -3.32 -2.75
N LEU A 98 10.22 -3.58 -1.69
CA LEU A 98 10.34 -2.69 -0.53
C LEU A 98 10.74 -1.26 -0.94
N SER A 99 11.62 -1.11 -1.94
CA SER A 99 12.07 0.17 -2.48
C SER A 99 10.96 1.02 -3.09
N SER A 100 9.89 0.40 -3.60
CA SER A 100 8.73 1.10 -4.19
C SER A 100 7.57 1.22 -3.19
N ALA A 101 7.39 0.22 -2.32
CA ALA A 101 6.36 0.23 -1.29
C ALA A 101 6.62 1.28 -0.22
N PHE A 102 7.88 1.47 0.19
CA PHE A 102 8.23 2.37 1.30
C PHE A 102 7.93 3.85 1.01
N PRO A 103 8.23 4.41 -0.18
CA PRO A 103 7.75 5.74 -0.53
C PRO A 103 6.22 5.84 -0.55
N THR A 104 5.56 4.82 -1.11
CA THR A 104 4.09 4.80 -1.24
C THR A 104 3.40 4.83 0.13
N SER A 105 3.96 4.18 1.15
CA SER A 105 3.37 4.18 2.51
C SER A 105 3.39 5.54 3.17
N ALA A 106 4.19 6.51 2.69
CA ALA A 106 4.20 7.86 3.24
C ALA A 106 2.84 8.59 3.10
N ILE A 107 1.94 8.12 2.22
CA ILE A 107 0.56 8.62 2.13
C ILE A 107 -0.21 8.45 3.45
N VAL A 108 0.16 7.46 4.26
CA VAL A 108 -0.47 7.22 5.56
C VAL A 108 -0.23 8.37 6.51
N PHE A 109 0.94 9.02 6.48
CA PHE A 109 1.20 10.20 7.31
C PHE A 109 0.22 11.33 7.01
N VAL A 110 -0.06 11.56 5.72
CA VAL A 110 -1.02 12.58 5.28
C VAL A 110 -2.44 12.22 5.73
N ALA A 111 -2.83 10.95 5.59
CA ALA A 111 -4.15 10.48 6.03
C ALA A 111 -4.33 10.58 7.55
N VAL A 112 -3.34 10.17 8.34
CA VAL A 112 -3.32 10.31 9.80
C VAL A 112 -3.41 11.78 10.20
N MET A 113 -2.65 12.65 9.54
CA MET A 113 -2.64 14.07 9.82
C MET A 113 -4.01 14.73 9.56
N ILE A 114 -4.62 14.45 8.40
CA ILE A 114 -5.96 14.97 8.04
C ILE A 114 -7.01 14.42 9.01
N THR A 115 -6.94 13.12 9.33
CA THR A 115 -7.89 12.49 10.25
C THR A 115 -7.73 13.04 11.66
N SER A 116 -6.50 13.27 12.12
CA SER A 116 -6.23 13.87 13.42
C SER A 116 -6.79 15.29 13.51
N TRP A 117 -6.63 16.10 12.46
CA TRP A 117 -7.25 17.43 12.39
C TRP A 117 -8.78 17.35 12.43
N ALA A 118 -9.38 16.44 11.66
CA ALA A 118 -10.83 16.29 11.58
C ALA A 118 -11.45 15.76 12.89
N VAL A 119 -10.78 14.83 13.58
CA VAL A 119 -11.29 14.17 14.79
C VAL A 119 -11.01 14.99 16.06
N PHE A 120 -9.81 15.54 16.20
CA PHE A 120 -9.39 16.23 17.43
C PHE A 120 -9.46 17.76 17.33
N GLY A 121 -9.64 18.32 16.13
CA GLY A 121 -9.68 19.77 15.92
C GLY A 121 -8.34 20.46 16.15
N ASP A 122 -7.23 19.72 16.19
CA ASP A 122 -5.89 20.26 16.39
C ASP A 122 -5.55 21.31 15.33
N SER A 123 -5.09 22.51 15.68
CA SER A 123 -4.75 23.54 14.69
C SER A 123 -3.74 23.04 13.64
N MET A 124 -4.13 23.15 12.37
CA MET A 124 -3.30 22.75 11.23
C MET A 124 -2.61 23.99 10.67
N GLY A 125 -1.33 24.18 11.04
CA GLY A 125 -0.49 25.25 10.50
C GLY A 125 -0.23 25.08 9.00
N TRP A 126 0.05 26.18 8.31
CA TRP A 126 0.34 26.18 6.87
C TRP A 126 1.58 25.34 6.53
N GLU A 127 2.52 25.23 7.46
CA GLU A 127 3.75 24.45 7.36
C GLU A 127 3.45 22.95 7.19
N LYS A 128 2.47 22.43 7.96
CA LYS A 128 2.06 21.02 7.89
C LYS A 128 1.40 20.71 6.54
N LEU A 129 0.62 21.67 6.03
CA LEU A 129 -0.03 21.53 4.73
C LEU A 129 1.01 21.54 3.59
N LEU A 130 1.97 22.47 3.65
CA LEU A 130 3.07 22.52 2.68
C LEU A 130 3.91 21.22 2.71
N GLY A 131 4.31 20.76 3.89
CA GLY A 131 5.06 19.52 4.05
C GLY A 131 4.30 18.31 3.49
N SER A 132 2.99 18.24 3.72
CA SER A 132 2.15 17.16 3.19
C SER A 132 2.02 17.20 1.68
N ALA A 133 1.91 18.40 1.09
CA ALA A 133 1.92 18.56 -0.36
C ALA A 133 3.24 18.07 -0.98
N ILE A 134 4.37 18.34 -0.32
CA ILE A 134 5.70 17.85 -0.75
C ILE A 134 5.78 16.32 -0.68
N ILE A 135 5.25 15.70 0.38
CA ILE A 135 5.19 14.24 0.51
C ILE A 135 4.39 13.64 -0.65
N VAL A 136 3.19 14.15 -0.90
CA VAL A 136 2.32 13.66 -2.00
C VAL A 136 3.02 13.84 -3.35
N ALA A 137 3.65 14.98 -3.60
CA ALA A 137 4.42 15.22 -4.81
C ALA A 137 5.57 14.21 -4.98
N GLY A 138 6.32 13.93 -3.90
CA GLY A 138 7.40 12.93 -3.91
C GLY A 138 6.89 11.52 -4.25
N ILE A 139 5.73 11.12 -3.72
CA ILE A 139 5.10 9.83 -4.03
C ILE A 139 4.72 9.75 -5.51
N LEU A 140 4.12 10.81 -6.06
CA LEU A 140 3.73 10.86 -7.48
C LEU A 140 4.94 10.77 -8.42
N LEU A 141 6.05 11.38 -8.05
CA LEU A 141 7.31 11.27 -8.79
C LEU A 141 7.84 9.83 -8.76
N LEU A 142 7.92 9.21 -7.59
CA LEU A 142 8.44 7.84 -7.43
C LEU A 142 7.55 6.75 -8.03
N GLY A 143 6.23 6.94 -8.02
CA GLY A 143 5.27 6.00 -8.61
C GLY A 143 5.41 5.86 -10.14
N SER A 144 6.12 6.78 -10.79
CA SER A 144 6.32 6.79 -12.24
C SER A 144 7.46 5.86 -12.72
N ASP A 145 8.35 5.42 -11.82
CA ASP A 145 9.60 4.70 -12.15
C ASP A 145 9.61 3.20 -11.79
N ALA A 146 8.44 2.57 -11.56
CA ALA A 146 8.36 1.15 -11.23
C ALA A 146 8.79 0.26 -12.43
N GLN A 147 10.10 0.00 -12.56
CA GLN A 147 10.63 -0.90 -13.58
C GLN A 147 10.31 -2.36 -13.21
N PRO A 148 9.80 -3.17 -14.16
CA PRO A 148 9.68 -4.62 -13.98
C PRO A 148 11.04 -5.21 -13.64
N THR A 149 11.14 -5.96 -12.54
CA THR A 149 12.37 -6.68 -12.19
C THR A 149 12.76 -7.63 -13.33
N PRO A 150 14.00 -7.55 -13.85
CA PRO A 150 14.48 -8.52 -14.82
C PRO A 150 14.38 -9.95 -14.26
N PRO A 151 14.13 -10.96 -15.11
CA PRO A 151 14.15 -12.36 -14.68
C PRO A 151 15.49 -12.68 -14.01
N VAL A 152 15.46 -13.30 -12.83
CA VAL A 152 16.68 -13.84 -12.19
C VAL A 152 17.22 -14.93 -13.12
N PRO A 153 18.47 -14.82 -13.63
CA PRO A 153 19.05 -15.85 -14.48
C PRO A 153 18.99 -17.21 -13.78
N SER A 154 18.54 -18.23 -14.50
CA SER A 154 18.56 -19.60 -13.99
C SER A 154 20.01 -19.97 -13.68
N ARG A 155 20.27 -20.74 -12.62
CA ARG A 155 21.63 -21.24 -12.31
C ARG A 155 22.29 -21.93 -13.52
N ASN A 156 21.48 -22.56 -14.37
CA ASN A 156 21.92 -23.19 -15.62
C ASN A 156 22.48 -22.19 -16.65
N ASP A 157 22.01 -20.94 -16.65
CA ASP A 157 22.46 -19.90 -17.58
C ASP A 157 23.83 -19.33 -17.17
N ALA A 158 24.20 -19.47 -15.90
CA ALA A 158 25.49 -19.01 -15.36
C ALA A 158 26.63 -20.03 -15.56
N GLU A 159 26.30 -21.31 -15.73
CA GLU A 159 27.30 -22.38 -15.91
C GLU A 159 27.63 -22.67 -17.38
N GLY A 160 27.00 -21.97 -18.34
CA GLY A 160 27.35 -22.07 -19.76
C GLY A 160 27.10 -23.44 -20.39
N ASN A 161 26.25 -24.29 -19.79
CA ASN A 161 25.96 -25.60 -20.34
C ASN A 161 24.80 -25.49 -21.37
N PRO A 162 25.00 -25.87 -22.64
CA PRO A 162 23.91 -25.89 -23.62
C PRO A 162 22.83 -26.93 -23.26
N PRO A 163 21.60 -26.77 -23.80
CA PRO A 163 20.49 -27.69 -23.58
C PRO A 163 20.73 -29.11 -24.12
#